data_AF-A0A1Q4GSP3-F1
#
_entry.id   AF-A0A1Q4GSP3-F1
#
_cell.length_a   1.000
_cell.length_b   1.000
_cell.length_c   1.000
_cell.angle_alpha   90.00
_cell.angle_beta   90.00
_cell.angle_gamma   90.00
#
_symmetry.space_group_name_H-M   'P 1'
#
loop_
_entity.id
_entity.type
_entity.pdbx_description
1 polymer ?
#
loop_
_entity_poly.entity_id
_entity_poly.type
_entity_poly.pdbx_seq_one_letter_code
_entity_poly.pdbx_strand_id
1 'polypeptide(L)'
;MKKVLFAPVILAASLAANGVLAAEPAKPAAASPEMQQMMKVYTPEMRQKVMALSPELKATIQQLHAGHPRRAKETTLRQIMVEILAEYQTIAMAIAMDNPEAAADAARRLAGHRIPKGGLLPYFPLNQVNDADLGVLPAMNTAVEGSALKLAEAAEAGDMPRAASYLSDIMTGCVACHMKFRPATPGLSTNLISAPAK
;
A
#
# COMPACT_ATOMS: atom_id res chain seq x y z
N MET A 1 37.28 25.42 -54.91
CA MET A 1 36.89 26.33 -56.01
C MET A 1 35.38 26.51 -56.00
N LYS A 2 34.95 27.77 -56.13
CA LYS A 2 33.61 28.36 -56.40
C LYS A 2 32.51 27.37 -56.85
N LYS A 3 31.24 27.48 -56.41
CA LYS A 3 30.35 28.62 -56.68
C LYS A 3 29.22 28.79 -55.66
N VAL A 4 28.96 30.07 -55.40
CA VAL A 4 27.82 30.67 -54.70
C VAL A 4 26.61 30.71 -55.65
N LEU A 5 25.39 30.54 -55.12
CA LEU A 5 24.19 31.16 -55.69
C LEU A 5 23.30 31.70 -54.57
N PHE A 6 23.09 33.02 -54.63
CA PHE A 6 22.10 33.79 -53.89
C PHE A 6 20.77 33.76 -54.64
N ALA A 7 19.64 33.69 -53.91
CA ALA A 7 18.49 34.56 -54.17
C ALA A 7 17.51 34.59 -52.96
N PRO A 8 16.86 35.73 -52.67
CA PRO A 8 16.15 36.02 -51.41
C PRO A 8 14.62 36.02 -51.57
N VAL A 9 13.85 35.80 -50.49
CA VAL A 9 12.51 36.37 -50.31
C VAL A 9 12.26 36.67 -48.82
N ILE A 10 11.75 37.87 -48.59
CA ILE A 10 11.42 38.51 -47.33
C ILE A 10 9.93 38.25 -46.98
N LEU A 11 9.65 38.20 -45.66
CA LEU A 11 8.48 38.78 -44.96
C LEU A 11 7.46 37.83 -44.30
N ALA A 12 7.43 37.97 -42.97
CA ALA A 12 6.29 38.01 -42.03
C ALA A 12 5.29 36.85 -41.97
N ALA A 13 5.17 36.29 -40.76
CA ALA A 13 3.88 36.19 -40.08
C ALA A 13 4.03 35.80 -38.59
N SER A 14 3.49 36.66 -37.74
CA SER A 14 2.74 36.31 -36.53
C SER A 14 3.51 35.87 -35.27
N LEU A 15 3.71 36.84 -34.38
CA LEU A 15 3.73 36.60 -32.94
C LEU A 15 2.39 35.94 -32.53
N ALA A 16 2.42 34.65 -32.22
CA ALA A 16 1.40 34.03 -31.38
C ALA A 16 1.82 34.23 -29.92
N ALA A 17 1.22 35.21 -29.27
CA ALA A 17 1.22 35.32 -27.82
C ALA A 17 0.50 34.10 -27.26
N ASN A 18 1.24 33.09 -26.84
CA ASN A 18 0.70 32.02 -26.03
C ASN A 18 0.40 32.61 -24.65
N GLY A 19 -0.88 32.95 -24.46
CA GLY A 19 -1.42 33.30 -23.16
C GLY A 19 -1.07 32.20 -22.16
N VAL A 20 -0.41 32.62 -21.08
CA VAL A 20 -0.29 31.83 -19.86
C VAL A 20 -1.72 31.66 -19.34
N LEU A 21 -2.39 30.59 -19.74
CA LEU A 21 -3.53 30.08 -19.01
C LEU A 21 -2.97 29.58 -17.68
N ALA A 22 -3.12 30.40 -16.65
CA ALA A 22 -2.98 29.94 -15.28
C ALA A 22 -3.94 28.76 -15.12
N ALA A 23 -3.38 27.55 -15.00
CA ALA A 23 -4.15 26.36 -14.72
C ALA A 23 -4.94 26.61 -13.43
N GLU A 24 -6.26 26.50 -13.50
CA GLU A 24 -7.10 26.48 -12.31
C GLU A 24 -6.56 25.42 -11.34
N PRO A 25 -6.48 25.73 -10.04
CA PRO A 25 -6.11 24.72 -9.05
C PRO A 25 -7.09 23.55 -9.18
N ALA A 26 -6.55 22.35 -9.41
CA ALA A 26 -7.34 21.15 -9.57
C ALA A 26 -8.31 21.03 -8.39
N LYS A 27 -9.61 21.00 -8.71
CA LYS A 27 -10.68 20.81 -7.73
C LYS A 27 -10.36 19.55 -6.94
N PRO A 28 -10.39 19.57 -5.58
CA PRO A 28 -10.06 18.39 -4.80
C PRO A 28 -10.99 17.25 -5.23
N ALA A 29 -10.40 16.15 -5.70
CA ALA A 29 -11.14 14.99 -6.15
C ALA A 29 -12.08 14.54 -5.03
N ALA A 30 -13.36 14.31 -5.38
CA ALA A 30 -14.33 13.83 -4.42
C ALA A 30 -13.83 12.50 -3.81
N ALA A 31 -13.93 12.37 -2.48
CA ALA A 31 -13.54 11.16 -1.78
C ALA A 31 -14.28 9.94 -2.37
N SER A 32 -13.55 8.86 -2.65
CA SER A 32 -14.14 7.64 -3.20
C SER A 32 -15.24 7.09 -2.27
N PRO A 33 -16.25 6.36 -2.78
CA PRO A 33 -17.30 5.76 -1.95
C PRO A 33 -16.75 4.94 -0.76
N GLU A 34 -15.61 4.29 -0.95
CA GLU A 34 -14.90 3.51 0.07
C GLU A 34 -14.35 4.43 1.17
N MET A 35 -13.73 5.55 0.79
CA MET A 35 -13.26 6.54 1.74
C MET A 35 -14.43 7.14 2.53
N GLN A 36 -15.55 7.43 1.87
CA GLN A 36 -16.75 7.91 2.56
C GLN A 36 -17.28 6.89 3.58
N GLN A 37 -17.28 5.60 3.23
CA GLN A 37 -17.70 4.54 4.15
C GLN A 37 -16.75 4.37 5.34
N MET A 38 -15.43 4.45 5.12
CA MET A 38 -14.44 4.43 6.20
C MET A 38 -14.62 5.63 7.15
N MET A 39 -14.86 6.83 6.61
CA MET A 39 -15.08 8.02 7.42
C MET A 39 -16.29 7.92 8.35
N LYS A 40 -17.29 7.07 8.05
CA LYS A 40 -18.45 6.85 8.94
C LYS A 40 -18.09 6.11 10.23
N VAL A 41 -17.01 5.32 10.24
CA VAL A 41 -16.57 4.55 11.40
C VAL A 41 -15.43 5.20 12.17
N TYR A 42 -14.88 6.31 11.68
CA TYR A 42 -13.81 7.05 12.34
C TYR A 42 -14.33 7.98 13.44
N THR A 43 -13.54 8.13 14.51
CA THR A 43 -13.72 9.21 15.49
C THR A 43 -13.54 10.59 14.84
N PRO A 44 -14.04 11.68 15.45
CA PRO A 44 -13.79 13.04 14.95
C PRO A 44 -12.30 13.35 14.73
N GLU A 45 -11.44 12.97 15.68
CA GLU A 45 -10.00 13.23 15.65
C GLU A 45 -9.33 12.46 14.49
N MET A 46 -9.72 11.20 14.28
CA MET A 46 -9.22 10.40 13.17
C MET A 46 -9.66 10.99 11.83
N ARG A 47 -10.92 11.43 11.71
CA ARG A 47 -11.40 12.12 10.50
C ARG A 47 -10.56 13.37 10.21
N GLN A 48 -10.28 14.18 11.23
CA GLN A 48 -9.44 15.37 11.06
C GLN A 48 -8.04 15.01 10.57
N LYS A 49 -7.39 14.01 11.16
CA LYS A 49 -6.06 13.52 10.73
C LYS A 49 -6.08 13.02 9.29
N VAL A 50 -7.05 12.19 8.92
CA VAL A 50 -7.19 11.65 7.57
C VAL A 50 -7.46 12.76 6.55
N MET A 51 -8.29 13.75 6.89
CA MET A 51 -8.54 14.89 6.02
C MET A 51 -7.30 15.77 5.83
N ALA A 52 -6.40 15.82 6.81
CA ALA A 52 -5.16 16.58 6.75
C ALA A 52 -4.05 15.92 5.91
N LEU A 53 -4.17 14.63 5.55
CA LEU A 53 -3.19 13.95 4.69
C LEU A 53 -3.14 14.56 3.28
N SER A 54 -1.95 14.50 2.67
CA SER A 54 -1.74 14.91 1.28
C SER A 54 -2.66 14.15 0.30
N PRO A 55 -3.08 14.77 -0.82
CA PRO A 55 -3.83 14.09 -1.88
C PRO A 55 -3.09 12.85 -2.42
N GLU A 56 -1.76 12.94 -2.55
CA GLU A 56 -0.90 11.87 -3.05
C GLU A 56 -0.96 10.66 -2.12
N LEU A 57 -0.76 10.86 -0.80
CA LEU A 57 -0.84 9.77 0.16
C LEU A 57 -2.24 9.16 0.24
N LYS A 58 -3.30 9.98 0.15
CA LYS A 58 -4.68 9.48 0.10
C LYS A 58 -4.90 8.56 -1.10
N ALA A 59 -4.40 8.93 -2.28
CA ALA A 59 -4.47 8.11 -3.49
C ALA A 59 -3.67 6.80 -3.31
N THR A 60 -2.47 6.87 -2.72
CA THR A 60 -1.68 5.69 -2.40
C THR A 60 -2.42 4.74 -1.46
N ILE A 61 -3.01 5.23 -0.36
CA ILE A 61 -3.79 4.41 0.57
C ILE A 61 -5.00 3.77 -0.12
N GLN A 62 -5.67 4.51 -1.01
CA GLN A 62 -6.77 3.96 -1.80
C GLN A 62 -6.29 2.82 -2.70
N GLN A 63 -5.13 2.96 -3.35
CA GLN A 63 -4.57 1.91 -4.18
C GLN A 63 -4.22 0.64 -3.37
N LEU A 64 -3.59 0.81 -2.20
CA LEU A 64 -3.30 -0.32 -1.30
C LEU A 64 -4.60 -1.03 -0.88
N HIS A 65 -5.64 -0.28 -0.53
CA HIS A 65 -6.95 -0.85 -0.22
C HIS A 65 -7.65 -1.47 -1.43
N ALA A 66 -7.40 -1.02 -2.66
CA ALA A 66 -7.98 -1.58 -3.87
C ALA A 66 -7.40 -2.95 -4.23
N GLY A 67 -6.14 -3.21 -3.86
CA GLY A 67 -5.50 -4.53 -3.97
C GLY A 67 -6.18 -5.63 -3.14
N HIS A 68 -7.08 -5.24 -2.23
CA HIS A 68 -7.73 -6.14 -1.29
C HIS A 68 -9.26 -6.14 -1.46
N PRO A 69 -9.81 -7.00 -2.34
CA PRO A 69 -11.25 -7.05 -2.59
C PRO A 69 -12.03 -7.64 -1.40
N ARG A 70 -11.37 -8.47 -0.57
CA ARG A 70 -11.95 -9.05 0.63
C ARG A 70 -11.92 -8.02 1.76
N ARG A 71 -13.09 -7.52 2.19
CA ARG A 71 -13.20 -6.57 3.30
C ARG A 71 -13.95 -7.19 4.47
N ALA A 72 -13.40 -7.06 5.67
CA ALA A 72 -14.04 -7.53 6.88
C ALA A 72 -15.11 -6.53 7.36
N LYS A 73 -16.31 -7.04 7.65
CA LYS A 73 -17.35 -6.26 8.32
C LYS A 73 -17.06 -6.13 9.82
N GLU A 74 -16.63 -7.22 10.45
CA GLU A 74 -16.42 -7.30 11.90
C GLU A 74 -14.98 -7.64 12.31
N THR A 75 -14.21 -8.30 11.43
CA THR A 75 -12.86 -8.77 11.77
C THR A 75 -11.89 -7.61 11.97
N THR A 76 -11.21 -7.61 13.11
CA THR A 76 -10.24 -6.60 13.55
C THR A 76 -8.87 -6.87 12.96
N LEU A 77 -7.96 -5.87 12.98
CA LEU A 77 -6.58 -6.08 12.52
C LEU A 77 -5.86 -7.19 13.29
N ARG A 78 -6.12 -7.37 14.60
CA ARG A 78 -5.55 -8.49 15.36
C ARG A 78 -5.91 -9.84 14.74
N GLN A 79 -7.18 -10.04 14.43
CA GLN A 79 -7.66 -11.29 13.85
C GLN A 79 -7.08 -11.50 12.44
N ILE A 80 -6.99 -10.44 11.63
CA ILE A 80 -6.33 -10.51 10.32
C ILE A 80 -4.85 -10.86 10.45
N MET A 81 -4.15 -10.30 11.44
CA MET A 81 -2.75 -10.64 11.70
C MET A 81 -2.56 -12.10 12.15
N VAL A 82 -3.56 -12.71 12.80
CA VAL A 82 -3.55 -14.15 13.07
C VAL A 82 -3.76 -14.96 11.79
N GLU A 83 -4.67 -14.54 10.90
CA GLU A 83 -4.83 -15.16 9.58
C GLU A 83 -3.52 -15.10 8.78
N ILE A 84 -2.89 -13.92 8.69
CA ILE A 84 -1.60 -13.71 8.01
C ILE A 84 -0.50 -14.58 8.62
N LEU A 85 -0.43 -14.66 9.96
CA LEU A 85 0.56 -15.50 10.64
C LEU A 85 0.38 -16.99 10.31
N ALA A 86 -0.86 -17.47 10.25
CA ALA A 86 -1.14 -18.86 9.88
C ALA A 86 -0.67 -19.17 8.46
N GLU A 87 -0.87 -18.25 7.52
CA GLU A 87 -0.36 -18.41 6.15
C GLU A 87 1.17 -18.35 6.11
N TYR A 88 1.80 -17.43 6.86
CA TYR A 88 3.27 -17.38 6.98
C TYR A 88 3.85 -18.71 7.48
N GLN A 89 3.26 -19.30 8.51
CA GLN A 89 3.68 -20.61 9.04
C GLN A 89 3.44 -21.74 8.04
N THR A 90 2.35 -21.68 7.28
CA THR A 90 2.06 -22.65 6.21
C THR A 90 3.12 -22.57 5.10
N ILE A 91 3.53 -21.38 4.69
CA ILE A 91 4.61 -21.18 3.71
C ILE A 91 5.93 -21.78 4.24
N ALA A 92 6.30 -21.49 5.48
CA ALA A 92 7.52 -22.00 6.09
C ALA A 92 7.54 -23.54 6.14
N MET A 93 6.43 -24.15 6.55
CA MET A 93 6.25 -25.60 6.54
C MET A 93 6.37 -26.17 5.11
N ALA A 94 5.69 -25.56 4.14
CA ALA A 94 5.69 -26.00 2.75
C ALA A 94 7.10 -25.94 2.14
N ILE A 95 7.87 -24.88 2.40
CA ILE A 95 9.28 -24.78 2.00
C ILE A 95 10.13 -25.88 2.63
N ALA A 96 9.99 -26.11 3.95
CA ALA A 96 10.76 -27.13 4.65
C ALA A 96 10.47 -28.56 4.16
N MET A 97 9.29 -28.78 3.58
CA MET A 97 8.85 -30.06 3.03
C MET A 97 9.05 -30.16 1.50
N ASP A 98 9.65 -29.15 0.87
CA ASP A 98 9.81 -29.06 -0.58
C ASP A 98 8.46 -29.20 -1.33
N ASN A 99 7.43 -28.53 -0.82
CA ASN A 99 6.07 -28.54 -1.38
C ASN A 99 5.75 -27.19 -2.07
N PRO A 100 6.03 -27.06 -3.38
CA PRO A 100 5.84 -25.80 -4.11
C PRO A 100 4.38 -25.37 -4.22
N GLU A 101 3.46 -26.31 -4.40
CA GLU A 101 2.02 -26.01 -4.55
C GLU A 101 1.45 -25.39 -3.27
N ALA A 102 1.75 -26.00 -2.11
CA ALA A 102 1.31 -25.48 -0.82
C ALA A 102 1.96 -24.12 -0.49
N ALA A 103 3.24 -23.94 -0.86
CA ALA A 103 3.94 -22.67 -0.65
C ALA A 103 3.31 -21.55 -1.48
N ALA A 104 3.02 -21.81 -2.76
CA ALA A 104 2.41 -20.83 -3.65
C ALA A 104 0.98 -20.46 -3.25
N ASP A 105 0.14 -21.43 -2.90
CA ASP A 105 -1.23 -21.16 -2.45
C ASP A 105 -1.23 -20.33 -1.15
N ALA A 106 -0.48 -20.74 -0.14
CA ALA A 106 -0.40 -20.02 1.13
C ALA A 106 0.14 -18.59 0.96
N ALA A 107 1.14 -18.39 0.09
CA ALA A 107 1.69 -17.08 -0.20
C ALA A 107 0.68 -16.14 -0.89
N ARG A 108 -0.14 -16.66 -1.79
CA ARG A 108 -1.26 -15.89 -2.36
C ARG A 108 -2.33 -15.58 -1.34
N ARG A 109 -2.65 -16.51 -0.43
CA ARG A 109 -3.62 -16.24 0.65
C ARG A 109 -3.11 -15.19 1.63
N LEU A 110 -1.80 -15.19 1.90
CA LEU A 110 -1.12 -14.13 2.65
C LEU A 110 -1.26 -12.79 1.93
N ALA A 111 -0.81 -12.68 0.68
CA ALA A 111 -0.89 -11.42 -0.09
C ALA A 111 -2.33 -10.95 -0.32
N GLY A 112 -3.26 -11.89 -0.47
CA GLY A 112 -4.67 -11.62 -0.72
C GLY A 112 -5.52 -11.60 0.55
N HIS A 113 -4.94 -11.38 1.74
CA HIS A 113 -5.67 -11.34 3.01
C HIS A 113 -6.84 -10.33 2.96
N ARG A 114 -7.75 -10.36 3.94
CA ARG A 114 -8.84 -9.36 3.98
C ARG A 114 -8.39 -8.05 4.66
N ILE A 115 -8.99 -6.92 4.29
CA ILE A 115 -8.80 -5.64 5.00
C ILE A 115 -9.64 -5.65 6.29
N PRO A 116 -9.10 -5.21 7.43
CA PRO A 116 -9.84 -5.17 8.69
C PRO A 116 -11.02 -4.19 8.66
N LYS A 117 -11.95 -4.34 9.61
CA LYS A 117 -13.07 -3.42 9.82
C LYS A 117 -12.58 -1.99 9.88
N GLY A 118 -13.12 -1.14 9.01
CA GLY A 118 -12.79 0.29 8.95
C GLY A 118 -11.50 0.63 8.20
N GLY A 119 -10.83 -0.33 7.56
CA GLY A 119 -9.54 -0.09 6.89
C GLY A 119 -8.37 -0.10 7.87
N LEU A 120 -7.16 0.15 7.37
CA LEU A 120 -5.94 0.03 8.17
C LEU A 120 -5.72 1.20 9.15
N LEU A 121 -6.08 2.43 8.75
CA LEU A 121 -5.74 3.66 9.49
C LEU A 121 -6.21 3.72 10.95
N PRO A 122 -7.41 3.23 11.32
CA PRO A 122 -7.86 3.22 12.72
C PRO A 122 -6.95 2.43 13.66
N TYR A 123 -6.14 1.54 13.13
CA TYR A 123 -5.29 0.66 13.92
C TYR A 123 -3.90 1.26 14.20
N PHE A 124 -3.58 2.41 13.61
CA PHE A 124 -2.35 3.13 13.91
C PHE A 124 -2.53 4.10 15.08
N PRO A 125 -1.46 4.36 15.85
CA PRO A 125 -1.42 5.48 16.78
C PRO A 125 -1.84 6.80 16.10
N LEU A 126 -2.71 7.56 16.75
CA LEU A 126 -3.29 8.80 16.19
C LEU A 126 -2.23 9.85 15.80
N ASN A 127 -1.09 9.87 16.52
CA ASN A 127 0.05 10.72 16.20
C ASN A 127 0.82 10.28 14.95
N GLN A 128 0.69 9.00 14.54
CA GLN A 128 1.32 8.43 13.35
C GLN A 128 0.41 8.45 12.10
N VAL A 129 -0.80 8.98 12.23
CA VAL A 129 -1.67 9.24 11.06
C VAL A 129 -1.30 10.59 10.47
N ASN A 130 -0.18 10.64 9.75
CA ASN A 130 0.38 11.81 9.07
C ASN A 130 1.20 11.39 7.84
N ASP A 131 1.56 12.33 6.97
CA ASP A 131 2.29 12.02 5.72
C ASP A 131 3.66 11.37 5.95
N ALA A 132 4.42 11.83 6.95
CA ALA A 132 5.77 11.34 7.22
C ALA A 132 5.77 9.88 7.69
N ASP A 133 4.81 9.50 8.53
CA ASP A 133 4.73 8.16 9.08
C ASP A 133 4.06 7.17 8.13
N LEU A 134 3.00 7.59 7.41
CA LEU A 134 2.26 6.71 6.50
C LEU A 134 2.90 6.59 5.10
N GLY A 135 3.81 7.50 4.73
CA GLY A 135 4.53 7.43 3.45
C GLY A 135 5.37 6.16 3.26
N VAL A 136 5.64 5.41 4.34
CA VAL A 136 6.37 4.14 4.28
C VAL A 136 5.50 2.93 3.90
N LEU A 137 4.17 3.08 3.92
CA LEU A 137 3.25 1.96 3.68
C LEU A 137 3.46 1.25 2.33
N PRO A 138 3.73 1.93 1.20
CA PRO A 138 3.99 1.26 -0.07
C PRO A 138 5.20 0.33 0.00
N ALA A 139 6.31 0.79 0.60
CA ALA A 139 7.51 -0.01 0.75
C ALA A 139 7.25 -1.23 1.64
N MET A 140 6.48 -1.06 2.73
CA MET A 140 6.08 -2.18 3.60
C MET A 140 5.17 -3.18 2.88
N ASN A 141 4.21 -2.70 2.08
CA ASN A 141 3.35 -3.55 1.26
C ASN A 141 4.16 -4.36 0.24
N THR A 142 5.11 -3.72 -0.44
CA THR A 142 6.02 -4.40 -1.35
C THR A 142 6.86 -5.47 -0.64
N ALA A 143 7.38 -5.15 0.55
CA ALA A 143 8.21 -6.08 1.32
C ALA A 143 7.44 -7.31 1.82
N VAL A 144 6.16 -7.16 2.18
CA VAL A 144 5.32 -8.25 2.70
C VAL A 144 4.52 -8.92 1.58
N GLU A 145 3.50 -8.25 1.06
CA GLU A 145 2.60 -8.83 0.06
C GLU A 145 3.30 -9.03 -1.29
N GLY A 146 4.13 -8.06 -1.71
CA GLY A 146 4.89 -8.17 -2.95
C GLY A 146 5.88 -9.34 -2.93
N SER A 147 6.58 -9.54 -1.82
CA SER A 147 7.47 -10.69 -1.65
C SER A 147 6.70 -12.01 -1.56
N ALA A 148 5.51 -12.04 -0.97
CA ALA A 148 4.66 -13.22 -0.97
C ALA A 148 4.20 -13.60 -2.39
N LEU A 149 3.85 -12.64 -3.24
CA LEU A 149 3.54 -12.93 -4.65
C LEU A 149 4.77 -13.45 -5.41
N LYS A 150 5.95 -12.85 -5.21
CA LYS A 150 7.20 -13.35 -5.79
C LYS A 150 7.59 -14.74 -5.28
N LEU A 151 7.27 -15.05 -4.02
CA LEU A 151 7.43 -16.38 -3.44
C LEU A 151 6.57 -17.39 -4.18
N ALA A 152 5.29 -17.06 -4.42
CA ALA A 152 4.38 -17.93 -5.16
C ALA A 152 4.89 -18.19 -6.58
N GLU A 153 5.33 -17.15 -7.29
CA GLU A 153 5.92 -17.27 -8.63
C GLU A 153 7.16 -18.18 -8.64
N ALA A 154 8.07 -18.00 -7.68
CA ALA A 154 9.27 -18.83 -7.57
C ALA A 154 8.95 -20.29 -7.25
N ALA A 155 8.00 -20.54 -6.33
CA ALA A 155 7.58 -21.88 -5.97
C ALA A 155 6.93 -22.61 -7.17
N GLU A 156 6.08 -21.94 -7.94
CA GLU A 156 5.48 -22.51 -9.17
C GLU A 156 6.50 -22.80 -10.26
N ALA A 157 7.58 -22.02 -10.33
CA ALA A 157 8.70 -22.29 -11.21
C ALA A 157 9.59 -23.45 -10.71
N GLY A 158 9.30 -24.04 -9.55
CA GLY A 158 10.12 -25.07 -8.90
C GLY A 158 11.41 -24.54 -8.26
N ASP A 159 11.58 -23.22 -8.18
CA ASP A 159 12.76 -22.59 -7.56
C ASP A 159 12.52 -22.36 -6.06
N MET A 160 12.48 -23.46 -5.31
CA MET A 160 12.26 -23.43 -3.86
C MET A 160 13.36 -22.71 -3.08
N PRO A 161 14.66 -22.74 -3.46
CA PRO A 161 15.67 -21.87 -2.85
C PRO A 161 15.34 -20.38 -3.01
N ARG A 162 14.87 -19.94 -4.18
CA ARG A 162 14.45 -18.56 -4.38
C ARG A 162 13.18 -18.24 -3.61
N ALA A 163 12.20 -19.14 -3.58
CA ALA A 163 10.99 -18.98 -2.75
C ALA A 163 11.36 -18.78 -1.26
N ALA A 164 12.30 -19.56 -0.73
CA ALA A 164 12.80 -19.42 0.63
C ALA A 164 13.44 -18.05 0.90
N SER A 165 14.16 -17.47 -0.07
CA SER A 165 14.72 -16.12 0.09
C SER A 165 13.63 -15.06 0.27
N TYR A 166 12.51 -15.17 -0.45
CA TYR A 166 11.39 -14.24 -0.30
C TYR A 166 10.65 -14.40 1.03
N LEU A 167 10.68 -15.57 1.68
CA LEU A 167 10.14 -15.74 3.03
C LEU A 167 10.89 -14.86 4.05
N SER A 168 12.21 -14.68 3.86
CA SER A 168 13.02 -13.77 4.68
C SER A 168 12.64 -12.31 4.46
N ASP A 169 12.36 -11.91 3.21
CA ASP A 169 11.91 -10.55 2.88
C ASP A 169 10.56 -10.25 3.54
N ILE A 170 9.63 -11.21 3.51
CA ILE A 170 8.33 -11.11 4.21
C ILE A 170 8.54 -10.87 5.69
N MET A 171 9.37 -11.68 6.36
CA MET A 171 9.65 -11.53 7.80
C MET A 171 10.26 -10.17 8.13
N THR A 172 11.21 -9.70 7.30
CA THR A 172 11.82 -8.39 7.46
C THR A 172 10.78 -7.27 7.35
N GLY A 173 9.87 -7.37 6.38
CA GLY A 173 8.74 -6.44 6.23
C GLY A 173 7.78 -6.45 7.42
N CYS A 174 7.43 -7.64 7.93
CA CYS A 174 6.59 -7.81 9.12
C CYS A 174 7.20 -7.09 10.34
N VAL A 175 8.50 -7.32 10.60
CA VAL A 175 9.22 -6.69 11.72
C VAL A 175 9.30 -5.19 11.54
N ALA A 176 9.64 -4.69 10.35
CA ALA A 176 9.73 -3.26 10.09
C ALA A 176 8.39 -2.53 10.32
N CYS A 177 7.28 -3.10 9.85
CA CYS A 177 5.94 -2.55 10.08
C CYS A 177 5.60 -2.54 11.58
N HIS A 178 5.88 -3.64 12.28
CA HIS A 178 5.64 -3.73 13.71
C HIS A 178 6.47 -2.73 14.52
N MET A 179 7.76 -2.56 14.22
CA MET A 179 8.62 -1.59 14.91
C MET A 179 8.17 -0.15 14.68
N LYS A 180 7.60 0.16 13.51
CA LYS A 180 7.10 1.50 13.19
C LYS A 180 5.79 1.81 13.91
N PHE A 181 4.82 0.90 13.86
CA PHE A 181 3.43 1.21 14.19
C PHE A 181 2.91 0.55 15.47
N ARG A 182 3.62 -0.42 16.06
CA ARG A 182 3.24 -0.99 17.35
C ARG A 182 3.92 -0.25 18.50
N PRO A 183 3.27 -0.17 19.67
CA PRO A 183 3.93 0.25 20.90
C PRO A 183 5.18 -0.60 21.16
N ALA A 184 6.22 0.03 21.71
CA ALA A 184 7.47 -0.64 22.03
C ALA A 184 7.30 -1.78 23.05
N THR A 185 6.27 -1.72 23.91
CA THR A 185 5.97 -2.77 24.88
C THR A 185 5.36 -3.99 24.18
N PRO A 186 6.02 -5.16 24.22
CA PRO A 186 5.47 -6.39 23.66
C PRO A 186 4.11 -6.71 24.29
N GLY A 187 3.15 -7.15 23.47
CA GLY A 187 1.80 -7.50 23.92
C GLY A 187 0.83 -6.32 24.09
N LEU A 188 1.31 -5.07 24.14
CA LEU A 188 0.45 -3.89 24.10
C LEU A 188 0.08 -3.57 22.66
N SER A 189 -1.19 -3.74 22.34
CA SER A 189 -1.75 -3.52 21.02
C SER A 189 -3.20 -3.07 21.17
N THR A 190 -3.38 -1.98 21.91
CA THR A 190 -4.69 -1.39 22.25
C THR A 190 -5.51 -1.13 21.01
N ASN A 191 -4.87 -0.66 19.94
CA ASN A 191 -5.55 -0.31 18.70
C ASN A 191 -5.87 -1.53 17.84
N LEU A 192 -5.27 -2.71 18.09
CA LEU A 192 -5.50 -3.92 17.28
C LEU A 192 -6.79 -4.67 17.64
N ILE A 193 -7.31 -4.47 18.86
CA ILE A 193 -8.50 -5.18 19.39
C ILE A 193 -9.78 -4.46 18.98
N SER A 194 -9.73 -3.14 18.84
CA SER A 194 -10.85 -2.32 18.43
C SER A 194 -10.30 -1.14 17.65
N ALA A 195 -10.80 -0.92 16.42
CA ALA A 195 -10.74 0.40 15.82
C ALA A 195 -11.34 1.38 16.86
N PRO A 196 -10.71 2.53 17.16
CA PRO A 196 -11.22 3.48 18.14
C PRO A 196 -12.69 3.73 17.84
N ALA A 197 -13.54 3.24 18.74
CA ALA A 197 -14.98 3.31 18.60
C ALA A 197 -15.41 4.78 18.78
N LYS A 198 -16.55 5.12 18.16
CA LYS A 198 -17.25 6.38 18.45
C LYS A 198 -17.65 6.44 19.92
#